data_AF-A0A7C8R1J8-F1
#
_entry.id   AF-A0A7C8R1J8-F1
#
_cell.length_a   1.000
_cell.length_b   1.000
_cell.length_c   1.000
_cell.angle_alpha   90.00
_cell.angle_beta   90.00
_cell.angle_gamma   90.00
#
_symmetry.space_group_name_H-M   'P 1'
#
loop_
_entity.id
_entity.type
_entity.pdbx_description
1 polymer ?
#
loop_
_entity_poly.entity_id
_entity_poly.type
_entity_poly.pdbx_seq_one_letter_code
_entity_poly.pdbx_strand_id
1 'polypeptide(L)'
;MVKNCKDFKLVKSGDTCPAIISQYGITQAQLVSWNPAIKSDCTGLWAQYYICVRLIGNGVTTPTPIQTGMTKNCKTFRYVQGDDSCANIQTRFKITFQQLYSWNPAIGSKCEALWLKYYVCVAVL
;
A
#
# COMPACT_ATOMS: atom_id res chain seq x y z
N MET A 1 11.69 -10.07 -6.05
CA MET A 1 10.30 -9.62 -6.33
C MET A 1 9.53 -9.63 -5.02
N VAL A 2 8.59 -8.71 -4.83
CA VAL A 2 7.75 -8.65 -3.62
C VAL A 2 6.82 -9.86 -3.51
N LYS A 3 6.46 -10.25 -2.28
CA LYS A 3 5.64 -11.44 -2.00
C LYS A 3 4.14 -11.24 -2.25
N ASN A 4 3.65 -10.00 -2.16
CA ASN A 4 2.25 -9.64 -2.35
C ASN A 4 1.93 -9.28 -3.80
N CYS A 5 2.59 -9.90 -4.77
CA CYS A 5 2.27 -9.70 -6.17
C CYS A 5 0.92 -10.34 -6.52
N LYS A 6 0.03 -9.56 -7.15
CA LYS A 6 -1.28 -10.00 -7.62
C LYS A 6 -1.24 -10.40 -9.09
N ASP A 7 -0.60 -9.59 -9.94
CA ASP A 7 -0.48 -9.89 -11.36
C ASP A 7 0.97 -9.91 -11.81
N PHE A 8 1.28 -10.89 -12.65
CA PHE A 8 2.59 -11.10 -13.22
C PHE A 8 2.55 -10.87 -14.73
N LYS A 9 3.54 -10.16 -15.26
CA LYS A 9 3.82 -10.07 -16.69
C LYS A 9 5.00 -10.96 -17.03
N LEU A 10 4.86 -11.79 -18.06
CA LEU A 10 6.00 -12.44 -18.71
C LEU A 10 6.69 -11.44 -19.63
N VAL A 11 7.97 -11.17 -19.39
CA VAL A 11 8.78 -10.28 -20.22
C VAL A 11 9.11 -10.98 -21.54
N LYS A 12 8.79 -10.36 -22.67
CA LYS A 12 9.13 -10.85 -24.02
C LYS A 12 10.35 -10.12 -24.58
N SER A 13 10.97 -10.70 -25.60
CA SER A 13 12.02 -9.99 -26.35
C SER A 13 11.45 -8.69 -26.93
N GLY A 14 12.15 -7.57 -26.73
CA GLY A 14 11.71 -6.24 -27.13
C GLY A 14 10.84 -5.48 -26.12
N ASP A 15 10.41 -6.11 -25.01
CA ASP A 15 9.78 -5.37 -23.91
C ASP A 15 10.79 -4.38 -23.29
N THR A 16 10.30 -3.20 -22.93
CA THR A 16 11.08 -2.17 -22.23
C THR A 16 10.35 -1.70 -20.98
N CYS A 17 11.09 -1.21 -19.99
CA CYS A 17 10.48 -0.58 -18.82
C CYS A 17 9.46 0.51 -19.18
N PRO A 18 9.76 1.50 -20.05
CA PRO A 18 8.78 2.52 -20.43
C PRO A 18 7.48 1.94 -21.00
N ALA A 19 7.57 0.92 -21.86
CA ALA A 19 6.39 0.28 -22.44
C ALA A 19 5.55 -0.43 -21.36
N ILE A 20 6.20 -1.15 -20.44
CA ILE A 20 5.52 -1.84 -19.33
C ILE A 20 4.86 -0.83 -18.38
N ILE A 21 5.60 0.21 -17.98
CA ILE A 21 5.13 1.26 -17.06
C ILE A 21 3.87 1.93 -17.64
N SER A 22 3.90 2.28 -18.93
CA SER A 22 2.75 2.83 -19.65
C SER A 22 1.58 1.84 -19.72
N GLN A 23 1.85 0.58 -20.09
CA GLN A 23 0.82 -0.46 -20.22
C GLN A 23 0.03 -0.69 -18.93
N TYR A 24 0.70 -0.67 -17.77
CA TYR A 24 0.08 -0.98 -16.48
C TYR A 24 -0.27 0.25 -15.65
N GLY A 25 0.01 1.47 -16.14
CA GLY A 25 -0.28 2.71 -15.42
C GLY A 25 0.45 2.82 -14.08
N ILE A 26 1.69 2.35 -14.02
CA ILE A 26 2.55 2.39 -12.83
C ILE A 26 3.71 3.35 -13.07
N THR A 27 4.51 3.63 -12.04
CA THR A 27 5.74 4.43 -12.16
C THR A 27 6.97 3.53 -12.23
N GLN A 28 8.11 4.07 -12.70
CA GLN A 28 9.38 3.35 -12.67
C GLN A 28 9.79 2.98 -11.24
N ALA A 29 9.58 3.88 -10.28
CA ALA A 29 9.83 3.61 -8.87
C ALA A 29 8.98 2.43 -8.36
N GLN A 30 7.70 2.37 -8.71
CA GLN A 30 6.83 1.23 -8.38
C GLN A 30 7.38 -0.06 -9.01
N LEU A 31 7.63 -0.08 -10.32
CA LEU A 31 8.10 -1.27 -11.03
C LEU A 31 9.38 -1.84 -10.41
N VAL A 32 10.35 -0.99 -10.08
CA VAL A 32 11.63 -1.39 -9.46
C VAL A 32 11.43 -1.80 -8.00
N SER A 33 10.61 -1.09 -7.22
CA SER A 33 10.33 -1.45 -5.83
C SER A 33 9.68 -2.84 -5.72
N TRP A 34 8.82 -3.18 -6.68
CA TRP A 34 8.15 -4.49 -6.74
C TRP A 34 9.08 -5.58 -7.29
N ASN A 35 10.03 -5.21 -8.13
CA ASN A 35 10.98 -6.11 -8.78
C ASN A 35 12.42 -5.58 -8.67
N PRO A 36 13.06 -5.66 -7.49
CA PRO A 36 14.38 -5.07 -7.28
C PRO A 36 15.46 -5.55 -8.26
N ALA A 37 15.30 -6.77 -8.79
CA ALA A 37 16.20 -7.35 -9.78
C ALA A 37 16.23 -6.56 -11.10
N ILE A 38 15.18 -5.80 -11.45
CA ILE A 38 15.12 -4.97 -12.67
C ILE A 38 16.15 -3.83 -12.63
N LYS A 39 16.48 -3.33 -11.43
CA LYS A 39 17.32 -2.15 -11.17
C LYS A 39 16.73 -0.85 -11.71
N SER A 40 17.21 0.28 -11.21
CA SER A 40 16.73 1.62 -11.60
C SER A 40 17.01 1.96 -13.07
N ASP A 41 18.08 1.41 -13.63
CA ASP A 41 18.50 1.56 -15.03
C ASP A 41 17.84 0.54 -15.98
N CYS A 42 16.96 -0.32 -15.47
CA CYS A 42 16.27 -1.38 -16.21
C CYS A 42 17.17 -2.42 -16.88
N THR A 43 18.46 -2.47 -16.54
CA THR A 43 19.40 -3.46 -17.08
C THR A 43 19.12 -4.88 -16.62
N GLY A 44 18.31 -5.04 -15.56
CA GLY A 44 17.87 -6.34 -15.05
C GLY A 44 16.53 -6.83 -15.61
N LEU A 45 15.98 -6.17 -16.64
CA LEU A 45 14.76 -6.64 -17.31
C LEU A 45 15.11 -7.75 -18.30
N TRP A 46 15.01 -9.01 -17.87
CA TRP A 46 15.34 -10.17 -18.69
C TRP A 46 14.12 -10.80 -19.34
N ALA A 47 14.22 -11.12 -20.64
CA ALA A 47 13.17 -11.85 -21.35
C ALA A 47 12.97 -13.26 -20.77
N GLN A 48 11.75 -13.78 -20.89
CA GLN A 48 11.29 -15.07 -20.35
C GLN A 48 11.19 -15.14 -18.82
N TYR A 49 11.35 -14.01 -18.11
CA TYR A 49 11.10 -13.92 -16.67
C TYR A 49 9.74 -13.28 -16.39
N TYR A 50 9.11 -13.72 -15.30
CA TYR A 50 7.92 -13.05 -14.76
C TYR A 50 8.33 -11.90 -13.84
N ILE A 51 7.68 -10.76 -14.04
CA ILE A 51 7.80 -9.58 -13.20
C ILE A 51 6.43 -9.23 -12.63
N CYS A 52 6.44 -8.63 -11.44
CA CYS A 52 5.24 -8.13 -10.82
C CYS A 52 4.81 -6.78 -11.42
N VAL A 53 3.56 -6.69 -11.85
CA VAL A 53 2.98 -5.47 -12.45
C VAL A 53 1.74 -4.97 -11.73
N ARG A 54 1.26 -5.72 -10.72
CA ARG A 54 0.20 -5.27 -9.81
C ARG A 54 0.33 -5.99 -8.47
N LEU A 55 0.13 -5.26 -7.37
CA LEU A 55 0.16 -5.83 -6.01
C LEU A 55 -1.25 -6.16 -5.51
N ILE A 56 -1.31 -7.01 -4.48
CA ILE A 56 -2.54 -7.25 -3.72
C ILE A 56 -2.81 -5.99 -2.90
N GLY A 57 -4.00 -5.40 -3.07
CA GLY A 57 -4.33 -4.10 -2.49
C GLY A 57 -3.67 -2.96 -3.26
N ASN A 58 -3.15 -1.97 -2.55
CA ASN A 58 -2.56 -0.76 -3.14
C ASN A 58 -1.03 -0.77 -3.24
N GLY A 59 -0.41 -1.92 -2.99
CA GLY A 59 1.03 -2.08 -3.06
C GLY A 59 1.84 -1.52 -1.90
N VAL A 60 1.17 -1.04 -0.86
CA VAL A 60 1.80 -0.70 0.41
C VAL A 60 1.75 -1.93 1.32
N THR A 61 2.90 -2.32 1.88
CA THR A 61 2.94 -3.40 2.87
C THR A 61 2.17 -2.96 4.11
N THR A 62 1.05 -3.62 4.37
CA THR A 62 0.26 -3.35 5.57
C THR A 62 0.98 -3.90 6.80
N PRO A 63 1.27 -3.07 7.82
CA PRO A 63 1.89 -3.53 9.05
C PRO A 63 0.92 -4.39 9.87
N THR A 64 1.45 -5.11 10.86
CA THR A 64 0.64 -5.94 11.78
C THR A 64 0.95 -5.54 13.24
N PRO A 65 -0.05 -5.60 14.15
CA PRO A 65 -1.44 -6.01 13.92
C PRO A 65 -2.35 -4.86 13.46
N ILE A 66 -3.45 -5.19 12.79
CA ILE A 66 -4.52 -4.26 12.37
C ILE A 66 -5.87 -4.77 12.85
N GLN A 67 -6.83 -3.87 13.07
CA GLN A 67 -8.21 -4.29 13.34
C GLN A 67 -8.89 -4.75 12.03
N THR A 68 -9.87 -5.64 12.16
CA THR A 68 -10.60 -6.17 10.99
C THR A 68 -11.30 -5.07 10.21
N GLY A 69 -11.38 -5.23 8.89
CA GLY A 69 -12.10 -4.30 8.03
C GLY A 69 -11.37 -2.99 7.73
N MET A 70 -10.12 -2.80 8.19
CA MET A 70 -9.29 -1.69 7.72
C MET A 70 -9.16 -1.72 6.20
N THR A 71 -9.26 -0.54 5.57
CA THR A 71 -9.22 -0.41 4.11
C THR A 71 -7.95 -0.99 3.50
N LYS A 72 -8.10 -1.68 2.36
CA LYS A 72 -6.99 -2.23 1.57
C LYS A 72 -6.21 -1.17 0.79
N ASN A 73 -6.74 0.05 0.71
CA ASN A 73 -6.14 1.17 -0.01
C ASN A 73 -5.32 2.09 0.88
N CYS A 74 -4.95 1.64 2.08
CA CYS A 74 -4.23 2.46 3.03
C CYS A 74 -2.78 2.76 2.61
N LYS A 75 -2.45 4.05 2.52
CA LYS A 75 -1.13 4.57 2.19
C LYS A 75 -0.27 4.84 3.44
N THR A 76 -0.90 5.37 4.49
CA THR A 76 -0.21 5.78 5.72
C THR A 76 -0.89 5.18 6.94
N PHE A 77 -0.11 4.64 7.86
CA PHE A 77 -0.59 3.97 9.07
C PHE A 77 -0.15 4.70 10.33
N ARG A 78 -1.05 4.83 11.31
CA ARG A 78 -0.74 5.24 12.68
C ARG A 78 -0.75 4.02 13.58
N TYR A 79 0.36 3.73 14.23
CA TYR A 79 0.41 2.80 15.37
C TYR A 79 -0.18 3.50 16.59
N VAL A 80 -1.26 2.94 17.13
CA VAL A 80 -2.02 3.53 18.23
C VAL A 80 -1.26 3.34 19.55
N GLN A 81 -0.92 4.44 20.21
CA GLN A 81 -0.20 4.53 21.48
C GLN A 81 -1.11 5.08 22.59
N GLY A 82 -0.67 5.04 23.85
CA GLY A 82 -1.52 5.33 25.02
C GLY A 82 -2.09 6.75 25.06
N ASP A 83 -1.49 7.69 24.34
CA ASP A 83 -1.93 9.07 24.19
C ASP A 83 -2.85 9.29 22.98
N ASP A 84 -3.06 8.29 22.10
CA ASP A 84 -3.90 8.44 20.92
C ASP A 84 -5.39 8.42 21.25
N SER A 85 -6.13 9.27 20.52
CA SER A 85 -7.59 9.29 20.43
C SER A 85 -7.96 9.57 18.97
N CYS A 86 -9.20 9.30 18.54
CA CYS A 86 -9.57 9.71 17.18
C CYS A 86 -9.42 11.23 17.00
N ALA A 87 -9.74 12.02 18.03
CA ALA A 87 -9.63 13.48 17.97
C ALA A 87 -8.21 13.95 17.65
N ASN A 88 -7.19 13.46 18.37
CA ASN A 88 -5.81 13.89 18.11
C ASN A 88 -5.23 13.29 16.81
N ILE A 89 -5.63 12.08 16.41
CA ILE A 89 -5.28 11.49 15.12
C ILE A 89 -5.85 12.36 13.99
N GLN A 90 -7.11 12.75 14.07
CA GLN A 90 -7.75 13.66 13.11
C GLN A 90 -6.99 14.97 12.98
N THR A 91 -6.64 15.61 14.10
CA THR A 91 -5.85 16.85 14.10
C THR A 91 -4.46 16.64 13.49
N ARG A 92 -3.75 15.58 13.88
CA ARG A 92 -2.38 15.30 13.45
C ARG A 92 -2.29 15.01 11.96
N PHE A 93 -3.23 14.22 11.42
CA PHE A 93 -3.22 13.80 10.03
C PHE A 93 -4.12 14.66 9.13
N LYS A 94 -4.80 15.67 9.69
CA LYS A 94 -5.70 16.60 9.00
C LYS A 94 -6.82 15.88 8.24
N ILE A 95 -7.48 14.95 8.94
CA ILE A 95 -8.58 14.14 8.40
C ILE A 95 -9.84 14.30 9.25
N THR A 96 -11.01 14.06 8.67
CA THR A 96 -12.27 14.04 9.42
C THR A 96 -12.47 12.70 10.14
N PHE A 97 -13.31 12.69 11.17
CA PHE A 97 -13.69 11.43 11.81
C PHE A 97 -14.38 10.48 10.81
N GLN A 98 -15.20 11.01 9.91
CA GLN A 98 -15.86 10.22 8.87
C GLN A 98 -14.84 9.52 7.97
N GLN A 99 -13.77 10.20 7.56
CA GLN A 99 -12.68 9.58 6.80
C GLN A 99 -11.99 8.48 7.62
N LEU A 100 -11.57 8.80 8.85
CA LEU A 100 -10.90 7.86 9.74
C LEU A 100 -11.73 6.60 9.98
N TYR A 101 -13.03 6.77 10.27
CA TYR A 101 -13.99 5.68 10.45
C TYR A 101 -14.23 4.89 9.17
N SER A 102 -14.38 5.56 8.02
CA SER A 102 -14.57 4.87 6.73
C SER A 102 -13.40 3.96 6.36
N TRP A 103 -12.19 4.32 6.79
CA TRP A 103 -10.98 3.54 6.55
C TRP A 103 -10.73 2.49 7.62
N ASN A 104 -11.34 2.63 8.80
CA ASN A 104 -11.12 1.77 9.96
C ASN A 104 -12.44 1.53 10.71
N PRO A 105 -13.43 0.86 10.12
CA PRO A 105 -14.77 0.72 10.71
C PRO A 105 -14.77 0.09 12.10
N ALA A 106 -13.79 -0.75 12.41
CA ALA A 106 -13.64 -1.38 13.71
C ALA A 106 -13.31 -0.42 14.86
N ILE A 107 -12.94 0.85 14.60
CA ILE A 107 -12.75 1.84 15.68
C ILE A 107 -14.07 2.30 16.32
N GLY A 108 -15.21 1.90 15.73
CA GLY A 108 -16.54 2.24 16.21
C GLY A 108 -17.04 3.59 15.71
N SER A 109 -18.35 3.72 15.56
CA SER A 109 -19.00 4.91 14.99
C SER A 109 -18.88 6.17 15.86
N LYS A 110 -18.39 6.04 17.09
CA LYS A 110 -18.13 7.09 18.07
C LYS A 110 -16.70 7.01 18.62
N CYS A 111 -15.77 6.34 17.92
CA CYS A 111 -14.39 6.10 18.36
C CYS A 111 -14.28 5.28 19.68
N GLU A 112 -15.27 4.46 19.99
CA GLU A 112 -15.34 3.69 21.22
C GLU A 112 -14.42 2.46 21.24
N ALA A 113 -13.83 2.09 20.10
CA ALA A 113 -13.09 0.85 19.92
C ALA A 113 -11.73 1.04 19.21
N LEU A 114 -11.06 2.18 19.46
CA LEU A 114 -9.69 2.40 19.01
C LEU A 114 -8.70 1.59 19.89
N TRP A 115 -8.14 0.50 19.37
CA TRP A 115 -7.31 -0.40 20.17
C TRP A 115 -5.84 0.03 20.22
N LEU A 116 -5.28 0.12 21.43
CA LEU A 116 -3.85 0.32 21.63
C LEU A 116 -3.03 -0.82 21.01
N LYS A 117 -1.84 -0.49 20.50
CA LYS A 117 -0.90 -1.43 19.87
C LYS A 117 -1.39 -2.03 18.56
N TYR A 118 -2.39 -1.42 17.91
CA TYR A 118 -2.83 -1.74 16.56
C TYR A 118 -2.51 -0.60 15.60
N TYR A 119 -2.37 -0.92 14.32
CA TYR A 119 -2.28 0.08 13.26
C TYR A 119 -3.66 0.45 12.74
N VAL A 120 -3.89 1.75 12.53
CA VAL A 120 -5.04 2.30 11.82
C VAL A 120 -4.59 3.09 10.60
N CYS A 121 -5.41 3.09 9.56
CA CYS A 121 -5.20 3.86 8.36
C CYS A 121 -5.51 5.34 8.57
N VAL A 122 -4.61 6.22 8.13
CA VAL A 122 -4.75 7.68 8.27
C VAL A 122 -4.58 8.43 6.95
N ALA A 123 -4.28 7.72 5.86
CA ALA A 123 -4.37 8.24 4.50
C ALA A 123 -4.54 7.09 3.52
N VAL A 124 -5.32 7.30 2.45
CA VAL A 124 -5.46 6.37 1.32
C VAL A 124 -4.73 6.91 0.09
N LEU A 125 -4.59 6.09 -0.96
CA LEU A 125 -4.13 6.55 -2.27
C LEU A 125 -5.19 7.38 -3.01
#